data_AF-A0A945UKP1-F1
#
_entry.id   AF-A0A945UKP1-F1
#
_cell.length_a   1.000
_cell.length_b   1.000
_cell.length_c   1.000
_cell.angle_alpha   90.00
_cell.angle_beta   90.00
_cell.angle_gamma   90.00
#
_symmetry.space_group_name_H-M   'P 1'
#
loop_
_entity.id
_entity.type
_entity.pdbx_description
1 polymer ?
#
loop_
_entity_poly.entity_id
_entity_poly.type
_entity_poly.pdbx_seq_one_letter_code
_entity_poly.pdbx_strand_id
1 'polypeptide(L)'
;MNDEPLTEKWAPSEWGKDDKAGSVNRTTAAMVLKAIKLVKQGKVATLGKVYQSDMPMFGVRSWKLTIPGLPSSGPVPFGPRELVGNDEVVTSEIGQVGTQFDGPGHIGVRTSKGDFFYNGRMLAEVAGPYGVGPLGVEHVAQIGFVCRGVLLNAAAYRGMEQLPIPAPPPNKGDPGIITGEDIQAMVKRQGIEPIGEGDCVFLYTGHGNIWHPTKWDTFDAAEKKRRVAAFNKGEPGFGTSACKYLASRKIILTGGDSWAVEAVAPTFGGETPQPFECHLELMPKRGIWNLENLDLSKLVADNVSEFLFAWSPLKMKGATGSPGNPIALY
;
A
#
# COMPACT_ATOMS: atom_id res chain seq x y z
N MET A 1 -13.32 -22.12 -5.83
CA MET A 1 -13.40 -21.94 -4.36
C MET A 1 -12.05 -22.33 -3.79
N ASN A 2 -11.51 -21.56 -2.85
CA ASN A 2 -10.23 -21.85 -2.20
C ASN A 2 -10.49 -22.15 -0.72
N ASP A 3 -10.25 -23.40 -0.31
CA ASP A 3 -10.44 -23.87 1.07
C ASP A 3 -9.15 -23.93 1.90
N GLU A 4 -8.02 -23.48 1.36
CA GLU A 4 -6.76 -23.35 2.09
C GLU A 4 -6.89 -22.61 3.43
N PRO A 5 -7.68 -21.53 3.58
CA PRO A 5 -7.85 -20.89 4.88
C PRO A 5 -8.40 -21.82 5.96
N LEU A 6 -9.24 -22.78 5.55
CA LEU A 6 -9.89 -23.74 6.43
C LEU A 6 -8.99 -24.96 6.69
N THR A 7 -8.33 -25.47 5.66
CA THR A 7 -7.50 -26.69 5.75
C THR A 7 -6.13 -26.42 6.37
N GLU A 8 -5.52 -25.27 6.07
CA GLU A 8 -4.23 -24.82 6.63
C GLU A 8 -4.39 -24.05 7.94
N LYS A 9 -5.62 -23.74 8.37
CA LYS A 9 -5.96 -23.03 9.61
C LYS A 9 -5.27 -21.65 9.70
N TRP A 10 -5.61 -20.76 8.77
CA TRP A 10 -5.09 -19.38 8.79
C TRP A 10 -5.58 -18.56 10.01
N ALA A 11 -6.58 -19.06 10.73
CA ALA A 11 -7.11 -18.45 11.93
C ALA A 11 -7.24 -19.46 13.10
N PRO A 12 -7.12 -19.01 14.36
CA PRO A 12 -6.82 -17.64 14.76
C PRO A 12 -5.38 -17.23 14.43
N SER A 13 -5.15 -15.93 14.27
CA SER A 13 -3.81 -15.36 14.12
C SER A 13 -2.97 -15.57 15.38
N GLU A 14 -1.66 -15.30 15.29
CA GLU A 14 -0.75 -15.35 16.44
C GLU A 14 -1.10 -14.36 17.56
N TRP A 15 -1.92 -13.34 17.26
CA TRP A 15 -2.42 -12.33 18.20
C TRP A 15 -3.70 -12.76 18.93
N GLY A 16 -4.20 -13.96 18.64
CA GLY A 16 -5.42 -14.50 19.22
C GLY A 16 -6.68 -14.18 18.41
N LYS A 17 -7.77 -14.87 18.74
CA LYS A 17 -9.05 -14.83 18.01
C LYS A 17 -9.74 -13.46 17.98
N ASP A 18 -9.44 -12.61 18.97
CA ASP A 18 -10.08 -11.31 19.12
C ASP A 18 -9.31 -10.18 18.43
N ASP A 19 -8.12 -10.46 17.89
CA ASP A 19 -7.29 -9.47 17.22
C ASP A 19 -7.91 -8.95 15.92
N LYS A 20 -7.82 -7.64 15.71
CA LYS A 20 -8.38 -6.88 14.58
C LYS A 20 -7.34 -6.05 13.84
N ALA A 21 -6.11 -5.99 14.36
CA ALA A 21 -5.08 -5.08 13.86
C ALA A 21 -3.98 -5.79 13.08
N GLY A 22 -3.75 -7.09 13.32
CA GLY A 22 -2.75 -7.87 12.61
C GLY A 22 -1.32 -7.45 12.93
N SER A 23 -0.46 -7.48 11.92
CA SER A 23 0.99 -7.35 12.05
C SER A 23 1.44 -6.05 12.71
N VAL A 24 0.65 -4.97 12.65
CA VAL A 24 0.96 -3.70 13.34
C VAL A 24 1.11 -3.86 14.86
N ASN A 25 0.53 -4.93 15.45
CA ASN A 25 0.71 -5.30 16.86
C ASN A 25 2.18 -5.55 17.25
N ARG A 26 3.10 -5.75 16.29
CA ARG A 26 4.53 -5.84 16.58
C ARG A 26 5.16 -4.50 16.95
N THR A 27 4.48 -3.38 16.71
CA THR A 27 5.03 -2.04 16.99
C THR A 27 5.29 -1.89 18.49
N THR A 28 6.57 -1.77 18.86
CA THR A 28 7.00 -1.59 20.26
C THR A 28 7.81 -0.31 20.43
N ALA A 29 7.90 0.20 21.67
CA ALA A 29 8.75 1.34 21.99
C ALA A 29 10.22 1.13 21.57
N ALA A 30 10.74 -0.09 21.72
CA ALA A 30 12.11 -0.42 21.32
C ALA A 30 12.31 -0.29 19.80
N MET A 31 11.33 -0.72 19.00
CA MET A 31 11.36 -0.54 17.55
C MET A 31 11.32 0.93 17.16
N VAL A 32 10.45 1.73 17.78
CA VAL A 32 10.36 3.18 17.54
C VAL A 32 11.69 3.85 17.83
N LEU A 33 12.30 3.57 19.00
CA LEU A 33 13.60 4.11 19.37
C LEU A 33 14.73 3.66 18.44
N LYS A 34 14.67 2.42 17.92
CA LYS A 34 15.60 1.94 16.90
C LYS A 34 15.43 2.71 15.59
N ALA A 35 14.20 2.92 15.14
CA ALA A 35 13.91 3.68 13.92
C ALA A 35 14.34 5.14 14.03
N ILE A 36 14.17 5.79 15.20
CA ILE A 36 14.62 7.18 15.44
C ILE A 36 16.11 7.34 15.16
N LYS A 37 16.92 6.31 15.45
CA LYS A 37 18.37 6.35 15.18
C LYS A 37 18.70 6.40 13.68
N LEU A 38 17.77 6.11 12.78
CA LEU A 38 17.97 6.22 11.33
C LEU A 38 17.92 7.67 10.84
N VAL A 39 17.32 8.59 11.62
CA VAL A 39 17.27 10.01 11.28
C VAL A 39 18.63 10.64 11.59
N LYS A 40 19.49 10.75 10.58
CA LYS A 40 20.84 11.32 10.69
C LYS A 40 20.95 12.69 10.05
N GLN A 41 20.23 12.91 8.96
CA GLN A 41 20.28 14.15 8.19
C GLN A 41 19.16 15.12 8.57
N GLY A 42 18.10 14.62 9.22
CA GLY A 42 16.92 15.42 9.55
C GLY A 42 16.09 15.77 8.30
N LYS A 43 16.26 14.99 7.22
CA LYS A 43 15.51 15.16 5.98
C LYS A 43 14.18 14.44 6.08
N VAL A 44 13.20 14.97 5.34
CA VAL A 44 11.85 14.42 5.27
C VAL A 44 11.48 14.18 3.81
N ALA A 45 10.85 13.04 3.54
CA ALA A 45 10.17 12.75 2.29
C ALA A 45 8.70 12.40 2.57
N THR A 46 7.77 13.09 1.90
CA THR A 46 6.36 12.73 1.86
C THR A 46 6.17 11.72 0.73
N LEU A 47 5.48 10.62 0.99
CA LEU A 47 5.38 9.48 0.07
C LEU A 47 4.01 9.38 -0.59
N GLY A 48 3.09 10.31 -0.31
CA GLY A 48 1.79 10.41 -0.98
C GLY A 48 1.88 11.17 -2.30
N LYS A 49 1.11 10.72 -3.29
CA LYS A 49 0.87 11.45 -4.55
C LYS A 49 -0.37 12.35 -4.43
N VAL A 50 -0.49 13.32 -5.34
CA VAL A 50 -1.56 14.33 -5.32
C VAL A 50 -2.90 13.72 -5.75
N TYR A 51 -3.90 13.72 -4.86
CA TYR A 51 -5.26 13.30 -5.19
C TYR A 51 -5.95 14.31 -6.10
N GLN A 52 -6.33 13.87 -7.30
CA GLN A 52 -6.94 14.73 -8.31
C GLN A 52 -7.85 13.95 -9.23
N SER A 53 -8.81 14.63 -9.86
CA SER A 53 -9.92 13.99 -10.58
C SER A 53 -9.49 13.16 -11.78
N ASP A 54 -8.31 13.43 -12.34
CA ASP A 54 -7.76 12.73 -13.49
C ASP A 54 -6.60 11.80 -13.14
N MET A 55 -6.30 11.56 -11.85
CA MET A 55 -5.26 10.61 -11.47
C MET A 55 -5.63 9.19 -11.98
N PRO A 56 -4.64 8.38 -12.37
CA PRO A 56 -4.89 6.98 -12.67
C PRO A 56 -5.46 6.25 -11.46
N MET A 57 -6.51 5.47 -11.70
CA MET A 57 -7.17 4.64 -10.70
C MET A 57 -7.42 3.25 -11.29
N PHE A 58 -7.44 2.24 -10.43
CA PHE A 58 -7.74 0.88 -10.84
C PHE A 58 -9.23 0.73 -11.17
N GLY A 59 -9.52 0.20 -12.35
CA GLY A 59 -10.89 -0.06 -12.80
C GLY A 59 -11.70 1.23 -13.00
N VAL A 60 -12.87 1.31 -12.36
CA VAL A 60 -13.86 2.39 -12.55
C VAL A 60 -14.02 3.30 -11.33
N ARG A 61 -13.06 3.29 -10.41
CA ARG A 61 -13.05 4.16 -9.21
C ARG A 61 -12.96 5.63 -9.59
N SER A 62 -13.36 6.51 -8.68
CA SER A 62 -13.45 7.95 -8.95
C SER A 62 -12.94 8.80 -7.79
N TRP A 63 -12.45 10.01 -8.12
CA TRP A 63 -12.16 11.05 -7.15
C TRP A 63 -12.79 12.36 -7.60
N LYS A 64 -13.71 12.87 -6.79
CA LYS A 64 -14.32 14.17 -7.01
C LYS A 64 -14.21 15.02 -5.75
N LEU A 65 -13.42 16.08 -5.83
CA LEU A 65 -13.39 17.16 -4.85
C LEU A 65 -14.18 18.33 -5.40
N THR A 66 -15.12 18.85 -4.61
CA THR A 66 -15.87 20.06 -4.94
C THR A 66 -15.90 20.99 -3.75
N ILE A 67 -15.69 22.28 -3.98
CA ILE A 67 -16.01 23.33 -3.01
C ILE A 67 -17.45 23.79 -3.33
N PRO A 68 -18.44 23.56 -2.44
CA PRO A 68 -19.85 23.84 -2.75
C PRO A 68 -20.17 25.31 -3.03
N GLY A 69 -19.33 26.24 -2.56
CA GLY A 69 -19.42 27.67 -2.81
C GLY A 69 -18.19 28.41 -2.30
N LEU A 70 -17.89 29.59 -2.88
CA LEU A 70 -16.75 30.41 -2.49
C LEU A 70 -17.22 31.81 -2.02
N PRO A 71 -16.95 32.20 -0.76
CA PRO A 71 -16.49 31.34 0.34
C PRO A 71 -17.59 30.34 0.77
N SER A 72 -17.20 29.17 1.28
CA SER A 72 -18.18 28.16 1.72
C SER A 72 -18.92 28.58 2.99
N SER A 73 -18.34 29.48 3.78
CA SER A 73 -19.00 30.15 4.90
C SER A 73 -20.19 31.03 4.52
N GLY A 74 -20.45 31.23 3.22
CA GLY A 74 -21.51 32.08 2.71
C GLY A 74 -21.07 33.54 2.53
N PRO A 75 -21.95 34.39 1.95
CA PRO A 75 -21.59 35.74 1.51
C PRO A 75 -21.35 36.73 2.65
N VAL A 76 -21.73 36.41 3.88
CA VAL A 76 -21.58 37.28 5.06
C VAL A 76 -20.43 36.75 5.93
N PRO A 77 -19.34 37.53 6.09
CA PRO A 77 -18.23 37.15 6.97
C PRO A 77 -18.62 37.06 8.45
N PHE A 78 -17.92 36.23 9.22
CA PHE A 78 -18.18 36.04 10.65
C PHE A 78 -17.45 37.09 11.52
N GLY A 79 -18.24 37.79 12.34
CA GLY A 79 -17.74 38.65 13.41
C GLY A 79 -17.08 39.96 12.96
N PRO A 80 -16.65 40.82 13.91
CA PRO A 80 -16.10 42.15 13.63
C PRO A 80 -14.72 42.13 12.95
N ARG A 81 -14.14 40.94 12.75
CA ARG A 81 -12.87 40.72 12.04
C ARG A 81 -13.07 40.10 10.66
N GLU A 82 -14.31 40.03 10.18
CA GLU A 82 -14.68 39.59 8.82
C GLU A 82 -14.07 38.23 8.42
N LEU A 83 -14.19 37.23 9.30
CA LEU A 83 -13.67 35.87 9.04
C LEU A 83 -14.45 35.20 7.90
N VAL A 84 -13.73 34.62 6.94
CA VAL A 84 -14.27 33.77 5.85
C VAL A 84 -13.63 32.39 5.88
N GLY A 85 -14.32 31.37 5.35
CA GLY A 85 -13.83 29.99 5.29
C GLY A 85 -14.33 29.22 4.07
N ASN A 86 -13.64 28.12 3.75
CA ASN A 86 -13.99 27.20 2.66
C ASN A 86 -14.04 25.78 3.20
N ASP A 87 -14.95 24.98 2.65
CA ASP A 87 -15.12 23.57 2.93
C ASP A 87 -15.19 22.78 1.61
N GLU A 88 -14.74 21.55 1.65
CA GLU A 88 -14.67 20.64 0.53
C GLU A 88 -15.60 19.44 0.76
N VAL A 89 -16.25 19.00 -0.31
CA VAL A 89 -16.94 17.71 -0.37
C VAL A 89 -16.12 16.78 -1.25
N VAL A 90 -15.77 15.62 -0.71
CA VAL A 90 -15.11 14.55 -1.45
C VAL A 90 -16.09 13.40 -1.65
N THR A 91 -16.25 12.96 -2.90
CA THR A 91 -16.96 11.72 -3.25
C THR A 91 -15.97 10.79 -3.94
N SER A 92 -15.70 9.65 -3.31
CA SER A 92 -14.69 8.70 -3.77
C SER A 92 -14.78 7.37 -3.01
N GLU A 93 -14.23 6.29 -3.59
CA GLU A 93 -13.87 5.06 -2.89
C GLU A 93 -12.62 5.30 -2.03
N ILE A 94 -12.75 6.15 -1.00
CA ILE A 94 -11.63 6.80 -0.32
C ILE A 94 -10.56 5.84 0.25
N GLY A 95 -10.93 4.59 0.56
CA GLY A 95 -9.98 3.59 1.03
C GLY A 95 -9.08 2.99 -0.04
N GLN A 96 -9.40 3.17 -1.34
CA GLN A 96 -8.78 2.48 -2.47
C GLN A 96 -8.53 3.41 -3.67
N VAL A 97 -8.13 4.65 -3.42
CA VAL A 97 -7.79 5.61 -4.47
C VAL A 97 -6.46 6.30 -4.16
N GLY A 98 -5.75 6.69 -5.21
CA GLY A 98 -4.46 7.39 -5.09
C GLY A 98 -3.42 6.57 -4.33
N THR A 99 -2.59 7.23 -3.51
CA THR A 99 -1.78 6.54 -2.50
C THR A 99 -2.72 5.93 -1.45
N GLN A 100 -2.74 4.62 -1.30
CA GLN A 100 -3.77 3.97 -0.48
C GLN A 100 -3.18 2.92 0.45
N PHE A 101 -3.86 2.73 1.58
CA PHE A 101 -3.59 1.67 2.56
C PHE A 101 -4.70 0.64 2.53
N ASP A 102 -4.33 -0.64 2.42
CA ASP A 102 -5.28 -1.74 2.39
C ASP A 102 -5.34 -2.43 3.76
N GLY A 103 -6.50 -2.33 4.40
CA GLY A 103 -6.75 -2.84 5.74
C GLY A 103 -7.40 -4.23 5.78
N PRO A 104 -7.76 -4.70 6.98
CA PRO A 104 -8.21 -6.07 7.21
C PRO A 104 -9.46 -6.49 6.41
N GLY A 105 -10.32 -5.53 6.05
CA GLY A 105 -11.54 -5.76 5.29
C GLY A 105 -11.43 -5.56 3.78
N HIS A 106 -10.24 -5.25 3.24
CA HIS A 106 -10.09 -4.99 1.81
C HIS A 106 -10.08 -6.28 0.97
N ILE A 107 -9.22 -7.24 1.32
CA ILE A 107 -9.06 -8.50 0.59
C ILE A 107 -9.45 -9.69 1.46
N GLY A 108 -10.28 -10.56 0.91
CA GLY A 108 -10.66 -11.85 1.47
C GLY A 108 -10.71 -12.91 0.37
N VAL A 109 -11.09 -14.12 0.73
CA VAL A 109 -11.11 -15.27 -0.18
C VAL A 109 -12.39 -16.08 -0.03
N ARG A 110 -12.98 -16.50 -1.15
CA ARG A 110 -14.18 -17.35 -1.18
C ARG A 110 -13.82 -18.80 -0.87
N THR A 111 -14.22 -19.25 0.31
CA THR A 111 -14.18 -20.65 0.76
C THR A 111 -15.53 -21.33 0.52
N SER A 112 -15.58 -22.64 0.74
CA SER A 112 -16.82 -23.44 0.81
C SER A 112 -17.77 -23.03 1.94
N LYS A 113 -17.29 -22.24 2.93
CA LYS A 113 -18.10 -21.73 4.05
C LYS A 113 -18.48 -20.26 3.94
N GLY A 114 -18.03 -19.57 2.88
CA GLY A 114 -18.28 -18.15 2.68
C GLY A 114 -17.01 -17.34 2.41
N ASP A 115 -17.16 -16.02 2.37
CA ASP A 115 -16.05 -15.09 2.21
C ASP A 115 -15.25 -14.97 3.51
N PHE A 116 -14.06 -15.55 3.52
CA PHE A 116 -13.13 -15.57 4.64
C PHE A 116 -12.19 -14.37 4.56
N PHE A 117 -12.12 -13.62 5.66
CA PHE A 117 -11.22 -12.48 5.84
C PHE A 117 -10.29 -12.71 7.04
N TYR A 118 -9.42 -11.74 7.29
CA TYR A 118 -8.42 -11.78 8.36
C TYR A 118 -8.96 -12.32 9.69
N ASN A 119 -8.19 -13.24 10.28
CA ASN A 119 -8.47 -13.89 11.56
C ASN A 119 -9.78 -14.71 11.58
N GLY A 120 -10.19 -15.25 10.43
CA GLY A 120 -11.30 -16.20 10.35
C GLY A 120 -12.68 -15.57 10.29
N ARG A 121 -12.75 -14.27 10.00
CA ARG A 121 -14.00 -13.52 9.99
C ARG A 121 -14.73 -13.77 8.69
N MET A 122 -15.94 -14.30 8.78
CA MET A 122 -16.80 -14.46 7.63
C MET A 122 -17.51 -13.14 7.33
N LEU A 123 -17.38 -12.63 6.11
CA LEU A 123 -17.90 -11.31 5.75
C LEU A 123 -19.39 -11.14 6.07
N ALA A 124 -20.18 -12.19 5.81
CA ALA A 124 -21.63 -12.22 6.06
C ALA A 124 -22.01 -12.07 7.54
N GLU A 125 -21.08 -12.35 8.47
CA GLU A 125 -21.30 -12.26 9.91
C GLU A 125 -20.88 -10.91 10.49
N VAL A 126 -19.97 -10.20 9.83
CA VAL A 126 -19.26 -9.03 10.40
C VAL A 126 -19.52 -7.72 9.67
N ALA A 127 -20.00 -7.76 8.42
CA ALA A 127 -20.18 -6.58 7.59
C ALA A 127 -21.66 -6.23 7.40
N GLY A 128 -21.92 -4.94 7.14
CA GLY A 128 -23.24 -4.43 6.82
C GLY A 128 -23.19 -3.04 6.18
N PRO A 129 -24.34 -2.36 6.04
CA PRO A 129 -24.44 -1.07 5.35
C PRO A 129 -23.55 0.05 5.91
N TYR A 130 -23.06 -0.10 7.14
CA TYR A 130 -22.25 0.88 7.85
C TYR A 130 -20.78 0.44 8.02
N GLY A 131 -20.33 -0.55 7.25
CA GLY A 131 -18.93 -0.98 7.18
C GLY A 131 -18.69 -2.44 7.58
N VAL A 132 -17.41 -2.79 7.72
CA VAL A 132 -16.93 -4.18 7.87
C VAL A 132 -16.64 -4.62 9.32
N GLY A 133 -17.17 -3.88 10.30
CA GLY A 133 -17.11 -4.24 11.72
C GLY A 133 -15.67 -4.50 12.21
N PRO A 134 -15.38 -5.65 12.85
CA PRO A 134 -14.03 -6.02 13.30
C PRO A 134 -12.92 -6.06 12.24
N LEU A 135 -13.25 -5.94 10.95
CA LEU A 135 -12.28 -5.81 9.86
C LEU A 135 -11.97 -4.35 9.50
N GLY A 136 -12.53 -3.40 10.24
CA GLY A 136 -12.39 -1.97 9.99
C GLY A 136 -10.97 -1.46 10.20
N VAL A 137 -10.54 -0.55 9.30
CA VAL A 137 -9.21 0.06 9.30
C VAL A 137 -8.92 0.84 10.59
N GLU A 138 -9.97 1.30 11.30
CA GLU A 138 -9.82 2.03 12.56
C GLU A 138 -9.08 1.22 13.63
N HIS A 139 -9.10 -0.12 13.55
CA HIS A 139 -8.38 -0.99 14.49
C HIS A 139 -6.87 -0.94 14.26
N VAL A 140 -6.43 -0.86 13.00
CA VAL A 140 -5.03 -0.61 12.65
C VAL A 140 -4.63 0.82 13.03
N ALA A 141 -5.52 1.79 12.77
CA ALA A 141 -5.30 3.22 13.04
C ALA A 141 -5.11 3.56 14.54
N GLN A 142 -5.51 2.68 15.45
CA GLN A 142 -5.27 2.84 16.89
C GLN A 142 -3.80 2.70 17.27
N ILE A 143 -3.02 1.94 16.48
CA ILE A 143 -1.61 1.67 16.76
C ILE A 143 -0.74 2.51 15.81
N GLY A 144 -1.02 2.46 14.51
CA GLY A 144 -0.21 3.11 13.48
C GLY A 144 1.16 2.44 13.30
N PHE A 145 1.91 2.89 12.30
CA PHE A 145 3.20 2.37 11.90
C PHE A 145 4.28 3.39 12.21
N VAL A 146 5.16 3.06 13.17
CA VAL A 146 6.42 3.76 13.39
C VAL A 146 7.52 2.71 13.48
N CYS A 147 8.21 2.50 12.37
CA CYS A 147 9.11 1.36 12.13
C CYS A 147 10.35 1.79 11.35
N ARG A 148 11.32 0.89 11.22
CA ARG A 148 12.32 0.99 10.16
C ARG A 148 11.63 0.72 8.82
N GLY A 149 11.69 1.69 7.92
CA GLY A 149 11.40 1.52 6.50
C GLY A 149 12.64 1.02 5.76
N VAL A 150 12.46 0.01 4.91
CA VAL A 150 13.49 -0.53 4.02
C VAL A 150 13.04 -0.30 2.58
N LEU A 151 13.77 0.51 1.81
CA LEU A 151 13.53 0.70 0.38
C LEU A 151 14.39 -0.27 -0.43
N LEU A 152 13.75 -1.12 -1.23
CA LEU A 152 14.36 -1.98 -2.21
C LEU A 152 14.25 -1.33 -3.59
N ASN A 153 15.38 -0.91 -4.16
CA ASN A 153 15.42 -0.27 -5.47
C ASN A 153 15.55 -1.31 -6.59
N ALA A 154 14.42 -1.92 -6.98
CA ALA A 154 14.37 -2.93 -8.02
C ALA A 154 14.78 -2.39 -9.40
N ALA A 155 14.41 -1.15 -9.70
CA ALA A 155 14.81 -0.46 -10.94
C ALA A 155 16.35 -0.41 -11.08
N ALA A 156 17.05 0.11 -10.07
CA ALA A 156 18.51 0.13 -10.05
C ALA A 156 19.14 -1.27 -10.00
N TYR A 157 18.50 -2.22 -9.31
CA TYR A 157 18.96 -3.60 -9.25
C TYR A 157 18.94 -4.28 -10.63
N ARG A 158 17.89 -4.06 -11.42
CA ARG A 158 17.75 -4.55 -12.80
C ARG A 158 18.46 -3.68 -13.85
N GLY A 159 18.99 -2.51 -13.47
CA GLY A 159 19.63 -1.57 -14.40
C GLY A 159 18.64 -0.90 -15.35
N MET A 160 17.41 -0.64 -14.88
CA MET A 160 16.31 -0.07 -15.66
C MET A 160 15.78 1.20 -14.96
N GLU A 161 15.18 2.11 -15.72
CA GLU A 161 14.44 3.24 -15.13
C GLU A 161 13.06 2.83 -14.62
N GLN A 162 12.42 1.90 -15.33
CA GLN A 162 11.11 1.35 -15.02
C GLN A 162 11.09 -0.12 -15.43
N LEU A 163 10.67 -0.99 -14.51
CA LEU A 163 10.50 -2.41 -14.79
C LEU A 163 9.31 -2.62 -15.76
N PRO A 164 9.40 -3.62 -16.66
CA PRO A 164 8.30 -3.96 -17.54
C PRO A 164 7.18 -4.69 -16.79
N ILE A 165 5.96 -4.64 -17.33
CA ILE A 165 4.89 -5.55 -16.90
C ILE A 165 5.32 -6.98 -17.27
N PRO A 166 5.20 -7.96 -16.37
CA PRO A 166 5.55 -9.35 -16.65
C PRO A 166 4.83 -9.91 -17.88
N ALA A 167 5.52 -10.73 -18.67
CA ALA A 167 4.96 -11.36 -19.87
C ALA A 167 4.62 -12.83 -19.64
N PRO A 168 3.54 -13.37 -20.25
CA PRO A 168 3.21 -14.78 -20.13
C PRO A 168 4.20 -15.65 -20.93
N PRO A 169 4.47 -16.91 -20.49
CA PRO A 169 3.97 -17.53 -19.26
C PRO A 169 4.71 -17.04 -17.99
N PRO A 170 4.13 -17.22 -16.79
CA PRO A 170 4.81 -16.86 -15.53
C PRO A 170 6.19 -17.50 -15.44
N ASN A 171 7.22 -16.69 -15.18
CA ASN A 171 8.61 -17.13 -15.11
C ASN A 171 9.38 -16.35 -14.05
N LYS A 172 10.11 -17.06 -13.18
CA LYS A 172 10.97 -16.45 -12.13
C LYS A 172 12.04 -15.51 -12.68
N GLY A 173 12.47 -15.72 -13.93
CA GLY A 173 13.47 -14.87 -14.58
C GLY A 173 12.90 -13.63 -15.28
N ASP A 174 11.58 -13.38 -15.23
CA ASP A 174 11.00 -12.17 -15.81
C ASP A 174 11.47 -10.93 -15.03
N PRO A 175 11.98 -9.88 -15.71
CA PRO A 175 12.49 -8.68 -15.05
C PRO A 175 11.43 -7.90 -14.26
N GLY A 176 10.15 -8.03 -14.59
CA GLY A 176 9.02 -7.43 -13.88
C GLY A 176 8.64 -8.13 -12.58
N ILE A 177 9.20 -9.31 -12.30
CA ILE A 177 8.93 -10.09 -11.09
C ILE A 177 10.14 -10.00 -10.16
N ILE A 178 9.89 -9.56 -8.92
CA ILE A 178 10.89 -9.52 -7.85
C ILE A 178 10.69 -10.72 -6.93
N THR A 179 11.63 -11.66 -6.97
CA THR A 179 11.57 -12.89 -6.18
C THR A 179 12.15 -12.71 -4.77
N GLY A 180 11.96 -13.71 -3.90
CA GLY A 180 12.60 -13.72 -2.57
C GLY A 180 14.13 -13.77 -2.63
N GLU A 181 14.71 -14.34 -3.69
CA GLU A 181 16.15 -14.34 -3.95
C GLU A 181 16.63 -12.94 -4.36
N ASP A 182 15.85 -12.23 -5.18
CA ASP A 182 16.13 -10.84 -5.56
C ASP A 182 16.10 -9.90 -4.36
N ILE A 183 15.16 -10.07 -3.42
CA ILE A 183 15.13 -9.28 -2.19
C ILE A 183 16.44 -9.45 -1.41
N GLN A 184 16.90 -10.68 -1.23
CA GLN A 184 18.17 -10.96 -0.53
C GLN A 184 19.37 -10.35 -1.26
N ALA A 185 19.39 -10.44 -2.59
CA ALA A 185 20.42 -9.83 -3.41
C ALA A 185 20.42 -8.29 -3.30
N MET A 186 19.25 -7.65 -3.32
CA MET A 186 19.11 -6.20 -3.14
C MET A 186 19.57 -5.74 -1.76
N VAL A 187 19.15 -6.42 -0.69
CA VAL A 187 19.62 -6.14 0.69
C VAL A 187 21.14 -6.19 0.76
N LYS A 188 21.76 -7.24 0.19
CA LYS A 188 23.23 -7.37 0.15
C LYS A 188 23.89 -6.26 -0.68
N ARG A 189 23.34 -5.95 -1.86
CA ARG A 189 23.88 -4.93 -2.77
C ARG A 189 23.79 -3.51 -2.20
N GLN A 190 22.72 -3.22 -1.47
CA GLN A 190 22.52 -1.94 -0.79
C GLN A 190 23.34 -1.83 0.50
N GLY A 191 23.93 -2.93 0.99
CA GLY A 191 24.76 -2.94 2.20
C GLY A 191 23.97 -2.64 3.48
N ILE A 192 22.69 -2.99 3.51
CA ILE A 192 21.79 -2.74 4.64
C ILE A 192 21.59 -3.97 5.51
N GLU A 193 21.16 -3.77 6.75
CA GLU A 193 20.83 -4.86 7.66
C GLU A 193 19.70 -5.74 7.11
N PRO A 194 19.77 -7.07 7.26
CA PRO A 194 18.72 -7.98 6.80
C PRO A 194 17.33 -7.54 7.27
N ILE A 195 16.34 -7.63 6.39
CA ILE A 195 14.93 -7.38 6.72
C ILE A 195 14.53 -8.26 7.91
N GLY A 196 13.96 -7.69 8.95
CA GLY A 196 13.65 -8.36 10.20
C GLY A 196 12.22 -8.13 10.64
N GLU A 197 11.92 -8.73 11.79
CA GLU A 197 10.61 -8.59 12.42
C GLU A 197 10.31 -7.11 12.70
N GLY A 198 9.11 -6.65 12.32
CA GLY A 198 8.69 -5.28 12.57
C GLY A 198 9.02 -4.27 11.48
N ASP A 199 9.79 -4.64 10.46
CA ASP A 199 10.11 -3.71 9.37
C ASP A 199 8.92 -3.44 8.45
N CYS A 200 8.95 -2.27 7.81
CA CYS A 200 8.07 -1.90 6.72
C CYS A 200 8.91 -1.90 5.43
N VAL A 201 8.51 -2.68 4.42
CA VAL A 201 9.35 -2.92 3.22
C VAL A 201 8.70 -2.32 1.98
N PHE A 202 9.46 -1.48 1.28
CA PHE A 202 9.01 -0.71 0.14
C PHE A 202 9.74 -1.13 -1.13
N LEU A 203 9.02 -1.26 -2.24
CA LEU A 203 9.60 -1.59 -3.55
C LEU A 203 9.50 -0.40 -4.50
N TYR A 204 10.65 0.04 -5.02
CA TYR A 204 10.68 0.99 -6.13
C TYR A 204 10.93 0.25 -7.44
N THR A 205 9.91 0.24 -8.30
CA THR A 205 9.92 -0.40 -9.61
C THR A 205 10.07 0.61 -10.76
N GLY A 206 9.84 1.89 -10.50
CA GLY A 206 9.71 2.95 -11.49
C GLY A 206 8.34 2.99 -12.15
N HIS A 207 7.44 2.04 -11.87
CA HIS A 207 6.07 2.01 -12.41
C HIS A 207 5.27 3.25 -11.99
N GLY A 208 5.62 3.82 -10.84
CA GLY A 208 5.03 5.06 -10.34
C GLY A 208 5.20 6.25 -11.28
N ASN A 209 6.12 6.19 -12.26
CA ASN A 209 6.32 7.24 -13.26
C ASN A 209 5.20 7.31 -14.32
N ILE A 210 4.32 6.31 -14.39
CA ILE A 210 3.09 6.39 -15.20
C ILE A 210 2.22 7.52 -14.65
N TRP A 211 1.90 7.46 -13.35
CA TRP A 211 1.32 8.57 -12.58
C TRP A 211 2.44 9.40 -11.94
N HIS A 212 3.16 10.15 -12.77
CA HIS A 212 4.37 10.85 -12.35
C HIS A 212 4.09 11.87 -11.24
N PRO A 213 4.82 11.84 -10.11
CA PRO A 213 4.50 12.66 -8.92
C PRO A 213 4.55 14.18 -9.16
N THR A 214 5.49 14.65 -9.98
CA THR A 214 5.70 16.10 -10.23
C THR A 214 5.38 16.58 -11.64
N LYS A 215 5.15 15.67 -12.60
CA LYS A 215 4.95 16.02 -14.03
C LYS A 215 3.54 15.77 -14.51
N TRP A 216 2.67 15.17 -13.69
CA TRP A 216 1.34 14.77 -14.13
C TRP A 216 0.58 15.93 -14.78
N ASP A 217 0.58 17.11 -14.15
CA ASP A 217 -0.13 18.29 -14.64
C ASP A 217 0.50 18.96 -15.86
N THR A 218 1.72 18.58 -16.22
CA THR A 218 2.38 19.05 -17.45
C THR A 218 1.97 18.25 -18.68
N PHE A 219 1.39 17.06 -18.49
CA PHE A 219 0.93 16.23 -19.60
C PHE A 219 -0.43 16.71 -20.12
N ASP A 220 -0.56 16.74 -21.45
CA ASP A 220 -1.84 17.00 -22.08
C ASP A 220 -2.84 15.84 -21.88
N ALA A 221 -4.10 16.08 -22.24
CA ALA A 221 -5.17 15.10 -22.07
C ALA A 221 -4.93 13.78 -22.85
N ALA A 222 -4.26 13.84 -24.00
CA ALA A 222 -3.99 12.65 -24.81
C ALA A 222 -2.92 11.78 -24.14
N GLU A 223 -1.88 12.39 -23.60
CA GLU A 223 -0.82 11.71 -22.86
C GLU A 223 -1.33 11.16 -21.53
N LYS A 224 -2.11 11.92 -20.77
CA LYS A 224 -2.78 11.42 -19.55
C LYS A 224 -3.63 10.19 -19.87
N LYS A 225 -4.42 10.22 -20.95
CA LYS A 225 -5.21 9.06 -21.40
C LYS A 225 -4.35 7.84 -21.73
N ARG A 226 -3.21 8.01 -22.42
CA ARG A 226 -2.27 6.90 -22.70
C ARG A 226 -1.68 6.31 -21.42
N ARG A 227 -1.33 7.15 -20.46
CA ARG A 227 -0.78 6.75 -19.15
C ARG A 227 -1.80 6.01 -18.30
N VAL A 228 -3.04 6.50 -18.20
CA VAL A 228 -4.14 5.80 -17.52
C VAL A 228 -4.38 4.42 -18.14
N ALA A 229 -4.33 4.32 -19.47
CA ALA A 229 -4.43 3.05 -20.16
C ALA A 229 -3.23 2.12 -19.87
N ALA A 230 -2.02 2.65 -19.71
CA ALA A 230 -0.84 1.87 -19.33
C ALA A 230 -0.91 1.38 -17.88
N PHE A 231 -1.38 2.21 -16.95
CA PHE A 231 -1.60 1.89 -15.54
C PHE A 231 -2.49 0.64 -15.38
N ASN A 232 -3.59 0.58 -16.13
CA ASN A 232 -4.56 -0.52 -16.05
C ASN A 232 -4.16 -1.78 -16.87
N LYS A 233 -2.97 -1.84 -17.49
CA LYS A 233 -2.53 -3.04 -18.24
C LYS A 233 -1.91 -4.13 -17.36
N GLY A 234 -1.52 -3.80 -16.13
CA GLY A 234 -0.69 -4.63 -15.27
C GLY A 234 0.48 -3.83 -14.71
N GLU A 235 1.32 -4.47 -13.90
CA GLU A 235 2.45 -3.84 -13.23
C GLU A 235 3.56 -4.85 -12.85
N PRO A 236 4.82 -4.38 -12.73
CA PRO A 236 5.85 -5.11 -12.02
C PRO A 236 5.67 -5.01 -10.51
N GLY A 237 6.26 -5.94 -9.76
CA GLY A 237 6.22 -5.90 -8.30
C GLY A 237 6.81 -7.14 -7.65
N PHE A 238 6.46 -7.38 -6.40
CA PHE A 238 6.82 -8.62 -5.71
C PHE A 238 6.17 -9.85 -6.36
N GLY A 239 6.94 -10.91 -6.54
CA GLY A 239 6.42 -12.24 -6.79
C GLY A 239 5.93 -12.91 -5.50
N THR A 240 5.14 -13.98 -5.65
CA THR A 240 4.69 -14.84 -4.55
C THR A 240 5.84 -15.36 -3.70
N SER A 241 7.01 -15.67 -4.29
CA SER A 241 8.19 -16.09 -3.50
C SER A 241 8.75 -14.97 -2.62
N ALA A 242 8.70 -13.72 -3.09
CA ALA A 242 9.07 -12.54 -2.31
C ALA A 242 8.11 -12.32 -1.15
N CYS A 243 6.80 -12.41 -1.40
CA CYS A 243 5.79 -12.22 -0.36
C CYS A 243 5.86 -13.31 0.72
N LYS A 244 6.11 -14.57 0.35
CA LYS A 244 6.39 -15.67 1.30
C LYS A 244 7.67 -15.42 2.11
N TYR A 245 8.73 -14.92 1.46
CA TYR A 245 9.96 -14.54 2.16
C TYR A 245 9.68 -13.42 3.17
N LEU A 246 9.09 -12.30 2.75
CA LEU A 246 8.77 -11.16 3.61
C LEU A 246 7.87 -11.55 4.79
N ALA A 247 6.84 -12.35 4.53
CA ALA A 247 6.00 -12.96 5.55
C ALA A 247 6.80 -13.75 6.59
N SER A 248 7.74 -14.59 6.15
CA SER A 248 8.61 -15.36 7.06
C SER A 248 9.52 -14.46 7.91
N ARG A 249 9.84 -13.25 7.43
CA ARG A 249 10.59 -12.24 8.18
C ARG A 249 9.73 -11.46 9.17
N LYS A 250 8.41 -11.70 9.20
CA LYS A 250 7.47 -11.05 10.12
C LYS A 250 7.48 -9.51 10.01
N ILE A 251 7.57 -9.01 8.78
CA ILE A 251 7.37 -7.60 8.48
C ILE A 251 5.93 -7.17 8.84
N ILE A 252 5.69 -5.88 8.96
CA ILE A 252 4.37 -5.35 9.34
C ILE A 252 3.64 -4.65 8.22
N LEU A 253 4.35 -4.31 7.15
CA LEU A 253 3.78 -3.59 6.02
C LEU A 253 4.63 -3.79 4.77
N THR A 254 3.97 -4.06 3.63
CA THR A 254 4.55 -3.87 2.30
C THR A 254 4.09 -2.55 1.71
N GLY A 255 4.88 -1.96 0.84
CA GLY A 255 4.41 -0.90 -0.02
C GLY A 255 5.24 -0.74 -1.29
N GLY A 256 4.76 0.07 -2.22
CA GLY A 256 5.47 0.28 -3.48
C GLY A 256 4.92 1.43 -4.29
N ASP A 257 5.60 1.72 -5.39
CA ASP A 257 5.23 2.77 -6.34
C ASP A 257 4.22 2.30 -7.42
N SER A 258 3.79 1.04 -7.35
CA SER A 258 2.77 0.41 -8.19
C SER A 258 1.42 0.28 -7.45
N TRP A 259 0.35 -0.02 -8.18
CA TRP A 259 -1.03 -0.04 -7.71
C TRP A 259 -1.49 -1.33 -7.06
N ALA A 260 -0.69 -2.40 -7.08
CA ALA A 260 -0.90 -3.64 -6.31
C ALA A 260 0.34 -4.04 -5.49
N VAL A 261 1.51 -3.42 -5.72
CA VAL A 261 2.82 -3.72 -5.10
C VAL A 261 3.37 -5.12 -5.43
N GLU A 262 2.54 -6.00 -5.96
CA GLU A 262 2.88 -7.31 -6.50
C GLU A 262 2.89 -7.30 -8.03
N ALA A 263 3.63 -8.23 -8.62
CA ALA A 263 3.71 -8.35 -10.06
C ALA A 263 2.38 -8.87 -10.62
N VAL A 264 1.66 -8.07 -11.40
CA VAL A 264 0.35 -8.42 -11.98
C VAL A 264 0.37 -8.26 -13.50
N ALA A 265 -0.05 -9.30 -14.20
CA ALA A 265 -0.31 -9.27 -15.64
C ALA A 265 -1.79 -9.64 -15.90
N PRO A 266 -2.33 -9.39 -17.11
CA PRO A 266 -3.75 -9.65 -17.40
C PRO A 266 -4.23 -11.07 -17.13
N THR A 267 -3.32 -12.06 -17.19
CA THR A 267 -3.66 -13.49 -17.11
C THR A 267 -2.98 -14.21 -15.95
N PHE A 268 -2.16 -13.53 -15.14
CA PHE A 268 -1.37 -14.17 -14.08
C PHE A 268 -0.80 -13.17 -13.07
N GLY A 269 -0.26 -13.66 -11.95
CA GLY A 269 0.39 -12.84 -10.92
C GLY A 269 1.64 -13.51 -10.35
N GLY A 270 2.71 -12.73 -10.23
CA GLY A 270 4.02 -13.22 -9.81
C GLY A 270 4.44 -14.45 -10.59
N GLU A 271 4.86 -15.49 -9.88
CA GLU A 271 5.28 -16.76 -10.46
C GLU A 271 4.14 -17.78 -10.63
N THR A 272 2.88 -17.34 -10.55
CA THR A 272 1.70 -18.23 -10.53
C THR A 272 0.68 -17.82 -11.59
N PRO A 273 -0.22 -18.72 -12.03
CA PRO A 273 -1.29 -18.36 -12.95
C PRO A 273 -2.40 -17.51 -12.32
N GLN A 274 -2.35 -17.22 -11.01
CA GLN A 274 -3.37 -16.45 -10.30
C GLN A 274 -2.87 -15.03 -10.02
N PRO A 275 -3.65 -13.99 -10.35
CA PRO A 275 -3.35 -12.63 -9.92
C PRO A 275 -3.65 -12.45 -8.42
N PHE A 276 -2.99 -11.49 -7.78
CA PHE A 276 -3.25 -11.09 -6.39
C PHE A 276 -2.89 -12.14 -5.32
N GLU A 277 -1.96 -13.05 -5.62
CA GLU A 277 -1.50 -14.08 -4.68
C GLU A 277 -0.70 -13.48 -3.51
N CYS A 278 0.03 -12.38 -3.73
CA CYS A 278 0.69 -11.69 -2.62
C CYS A 278 -0.31 -11.07 -1.65
N HIS A 279 -1.37 -10.44 -2.16
CA HIS A 279 -2.46 -9.96 -1.31
C HIS A 279 -3.03 -11.07 -0.44
N LEU A 280 -3.33 -12.26 -1.00
CA LEU A 280 -3.83 -13.40 -0.25
C LEU A 280 -2.83 -13.92 0.80
N GLU A 281 -1.56 -14.08 0.40
CA GLU A 281 -0.50 -14.60 1.27
C GLU A 281 -0.16 -13.66 2.44
N LEU A 282 -0.27 -12.34 2.24
CA LEU A 282 0.07 -11.33 3.25
C LEU A 282 -1.13 -10.93 4.11
N MET A 283 -2.28 -10.63 3.50
CA MET A 283 -3.39 -9.97 4.21
C MET A 283 -4.32 -10.94 4.95
N PRO A 284 -5.21 -11.72 4.30
CA PRO A 284 -6.11 -12.60 5.04
C PRO A 284 -5.38 -13.74 5.76
N LYS A 285 -4.23 -14.20 5.23
CA LYS A 285 -3.45 -15.30 5.81
C LYS A 285 -2.58 -14.87 7.00
N ARG A 286 -2.01 -13.66 6.98
CA ARG A 286 -0.96 -13.25 7.96
C ARG A 286 -1.21 -11.90 8.62
N GLY A 287 -2.22 -11.14 8.19
CA GLY A 287 -2.50 -9.81 8.72
C GLY A 287 -1.39 -8.80 8.44
N ILE A 288 -0.66 -8.95 7.34
CA ILE A 288 0.35 -7.99 6.85
C ILE A 288 -0.33 -7.11 5.79
N TRP A 289 -0.24 -5.80 5.99
CA TRP A 289 -1.00 -4.81 5.22
C TRP A 289 -0.18 -4.14 4.14
N ASN A 290 -0.86 -3.48 3.19
CA ASN A 290 -0.24 -2.94 1.99
C ASN A 290 -0.38 -1.40 1.87
N LEU A 291 0.60 -0.75 1.24
CA LEU A 291 0.57 0.65 0.82
C LEU A 291 0.90 0.79 -0.67
N GLU A 292 -0.05 1.24 -1.47
CA GLU A 292 0.05 1.28 -2.92
C GLU A 292 0.26 2.71 -3.44
N ASN A 293 0.76 2.83 -4.66
CA ASN A 293 0.96 4.08 -5.40
C ASN A 293 1.78 5.15 -4.65
N LEU A 294 2.83 4.74 -3.93
CA LEU A 294 3.71 5.66 -3.22
C LEU A 294 4.58 6.48 -4.18
N ASP A 295 4.90 7.71 -3.78
CA ASP A 295 6.02 8.46 -4.33
C ASP A 295 7.30 8.14 -3.54
N LEU A 296 8.14 7.28 -4.13
CA LEU A 296 9.44 6.91 -3.57
C LEU A 296 10.60 7.65 -4.24
N SER A 297 10.31 8.58 -5.17
CA SER A 297 11.31 9.21 -6.04
C SER A 297 12.34 10.01 -5.25
N LYS A 298 11.92 10.70 -4.19
CA LYS A 298 12.82 11.47 -3.33
C LYS A 298 13.81 10.56 -2.58
N LEU A 299 13.37 9.42 -2.06
CA LEU A 299 14.24 8.48 -1.37
C LEU A 299 15.26 7.85 -2.34
N VAL A 300 14.82 7.53 -3.56
CA VAL A 300 15.70 7.04 -4.62
C VAL A 300 16.74 8.10 -5.02
N ALA A 301 16.32 9.35 -5.23
CA ALA A 301 17.21 10.44 -5.61
C ALA A 301 18.26 10.75 -4.53
N ASP A 302 17.88 10.63 -3.25
CA ASP A 302 18.77 10.83 -2.11
C ASP A 302 19.57 9.56 -1.74
N ASN A 303 19.43 8.47 -2.50
CA ASN A 303 20.07 7.17 -2.28
C ASN A 303 19.82 6.59 -0.87
N VAL A 304 18.58 6.69 -0.39
CA VAL A 304 18.16 6.21 0.93
C VAL A 304 17.65 4.78 0.84
N SER A 305 18.25 3.87 1.60
CA SER A 305 17.80 2.47 1.70
C SER A 305 17.11 2.14 3.02
N GLU A 306 17.41 2.88 4.10
CA GLU A 306 16.81 2.71 5.42
C GLU A 306 16.39 4.07 5.98
N PHE A 307 15.19 4.14 6.56
CA PHE A 307 14.63 5.39 7.09
C PHE A 307 13.67 5.09 8.25
N LEU A 308 13.36 6.10 9.07
CA LEU A 308 12.19 6.03 9.94
C LEU A 308 10.96 6.21 9.06
N PHE A 309 10.06 5.23 9.08
CA PHE A 309 8.75 5.35 8.45
C PHE A 309 7.70 5.66 9.51
N ALA A 310 6.85 6.66 9.23
CA ALA A 310 5.73 7.06 10.07
C ALA A 310 4.45 7.19 9.24
N TRP A 311 3.41 6.44 9.63
CA TRP A 311 2.10 6.48 9.00
C TRP A 311 1.01 5.94 9.92
N SER A 312 -0.21 6.44 9.80
CA SER A 312 -1.39 5.76 10.36
C SER A 312 -2.58 6.03 9.44
N PRO A 313 -3.41 5.02 9.12
CA PRO A 313 -4.63 5.25 8.37
C PRO A 313 -5.59 6.19 9.11
N LEU A 314 -6.47 6.85 8.37
CA LEU A 314 -7.57 7.63 8.95
C LEU A 314 -8.44 6.71 9.82
N LYS A 315 -8.94 7.25 10.94
CA LYS A 315 -9.82 6.53 11.87
C LYS A 315 -11.27 6.46 11.35
N MET A 316 -11.44 5.86 10.17
CA MET A 316 -12.74 5.68 9.53
C MET A 316 -13.38 4.38 9.99
N LYS A 317 -14.42 4.49 10.82
CA LYS A 317 -15.10 3.32 11.39
C LYS A 317 -15.70 2.44 10.29
N GLY A 318 -15.31 1.17 10.26
CA GLY A 318 -15.83 0.18 9.32
C GLY A 318 -15.34 0.33 7.88
N ALA A 319 -14.37 1.20 7.61
CA ALA A 319 -13.74 1.31 6.29
C ALA A 319 -12.75 0.17 6.05
N THR A 320 -12.54 -0.21 4.79
CA THR A 320 -11.65 -1.30 4.39
C THR A 320 -10.19 -0.87 4.21
N GLY A 321 -9.94 0.43 4.09
CA GLY A 321 -8.64 1.02 3.80
C GLY A 321 -8.61 2.52 4.08
N SER A 322 -7.56 3.22 3.66
CA SER A 322 -7.40 4.65 3.89
C SER A 322 -6.55 5.33 2.81
N PRO A 323 -6.87 6.57 2.40
CA PRO A 323 -5.91 7.40 1.67
C PRO A 323 -4.84 7.88 2.65
N GLY A 324 -3.76 8.47 2.14
CA GLY A 324 -2.71 8.98 3.00
C GLY A 324 -1.56 9.70 2.32
N ASN A 325 -0.77 10.35 3.17
CA ASN A 325 0.55 10.85 2.83
C ASN A 325 1.56 10.35 3.87
N PRO A 326 2.10 9.13 3.70
CA PRO A 326 3.09 8.57 4.61
C PRO A 326 4.37 9.41 4.63
N ILE A 327 5.13 9.36 5.74
CA ILE A 327 6.32 10.18 5.92
C ILE A 327 7.54 9.29 6.17
N ALA A 328 8.62 9.59 5.47
CA ALA A 328 9.95 9.04 5.73
C ALA A 328 10.88 10.11 6.30
N LEU A 329 11.65 9.77 7.33
CA LEU A 329 12.69 10.62 7.93
C LEU A 329 14.05 9.90 7.93
N TYR A 330 15.13 10.60 7.56
CA TYR A 330 16.49 10.04 7.44
C TYR A 330 17.58 11.11 7.63
#